data_AF-X1FE25-F1
#
_entry.id   AF-X1FE25-F1
#
_cell.length_a   1.000
_cell.length_b   1.000
_cell.length_c   1.000
_cell.angle_alpha   90.00
_cell.angle_beta   90.00
_cell.angle_gamma   90.00
#
_symmetry.space_group_name_H-M   'P 1'
#
loop_
_entity.id
_entity.type
_entity.pdbx_description
1 polymer ?
#
loop_
_entity_poly.entity_id
_entity_poly.type
_entity_poly.pdbx_seq_one_letter_code
_entity_poly.pdbx_strand_id
1 'polypeptide(L)'
;MEYSISPDGEQFALPQQDDYKREYERLSIITKREREKGREIVVVMGIGFVGAVMAAVAADSVDKETGEPNKFVIGMQRPSIRSFWKIPLLNKGISPVSAEDPAVEQLIESGVRKKKTLTATYTYDALKLADVLILDVQCDFVKEDLRNLQSGFVEMGAIEESFKIIGKLIEPHCLVLIETTVPPGTTEYIAYPIIKTAFRKRGIETEPLLAHSFERVMPGRDYVRSIRHFWRVCSGINKDSEKRAVKLLSEIIDVENYPLTVLERPIE
;
A
#
# COMPACT_ATOMS: atom_id res chain seq x y z
N MET A 1 24.31 14.54 -9.76
CA MET A 1 22.97 14.45 -9.13
C MET A 1 22.11 13.67 -10.12
N GLU A 2 21.55 12.55 -9.69
CA GLU A 2 20.68 11.73 -10.55
C GLU A 2 19.27 12.31 -10.56
N TYR A 3 18.61 12.21 -11.70
CA TYR A 3 17.25 12.71 -11.91
C TYR A 3 16.31 11.58 -12.30
N SER A 4 15.07 11.72 -11.88
CA SER A 4 13.95 10.95 -12.38
C SER A 4 13.10 11.84 -13.27
N ILE A 5 12.72 11.34 -14.45
CA ILE A 5 12.03 12.11 -15.48
C ILE A 5 10.62 11.55 -15.62
N SER A 6 9.60 12.40 -15.51
CA SER A 6 8.20 12.02 -15.74
C SER A 6 7.91 11.83 -17.24
N PRO A 7 6.78 11.19 -17.59
CA PRO A 7 6.39 10.98 -19.00
C PRO A 7 6.25 12.26 -19.83
N ASP A 8 5.96 13.40 -19.20
CA ASP A 8 5.87 14.74 -19.83
C ASP A 8 7.22 15.48 -19.90
N GLY A 9 8.30 14.89 -19.39
CA GLY A 9 9.65 15.43 -19.46
C GLY A 9 10.07 16.29 -18.26
N GLU A 10 9.23 16.49 -17.24
CA GLU A 10 9.62 17.18 -16.01
C GLU A 10 10.71 16.38 -15.25
N GLN A 11 11.75 17.08 -14.77
CA GLN A 11 12.89 16.45 -14.10
C GLN A 11 12.84 16.68 -12.59
N PHE A 12 13.04 15.60 -11.83
CA PHE A 12 13.04 15.60 -10.37
C PHE A 12 14.35 15.03 -9.84
N ALA A 13 15.11 15.83 -9.09
CA ALA A 13 16.35 15.37 -8.46
C ALA A 13 16.04 14.30 -7.39
N LEU A 14 16.81 13.20 -7.38
CA LEU A 14 16.66 12.19 -6.34
C LEU A 14 17.05 12.74 -4.95
N PRO A 15 16.32 12.33 -3.89
CA PRO A 15 16.52 12.86 -2.54
C PRO A 15 17.90 12.49 -2.01
N GLN A 16 18.54 13.45 -1.35
CA GLN A 16 19.81 13.29 -0.64
C GLN A 16 19.58 12.94 0.83
N GLN A 17 20.64 12.59 1.55
CA GLN A 17 20.55 12.11 2.94
C GLN A 17 19.79 13.07 3.87
N ASP A 18 20.03 14.39 3.77
CA ASP A 18 19.33 15.40 4.58
C ASP A 18 17.83 15.49 4.26
N ASP A 19 17.43 15.17 3.03
CA ASP A 19 16.03 15.21 2.61
C ASP A 19 15.22 14.11 3.30
N TYR A 20 15.81 12.96 3.64
CA TYR A 20 15.11 11.89 4.37
C TYR A 20 14.71 12.34 5.78
N LYS A 21 15.60 13.06 6.47
CA LYS A 21 15.32 13.57 7.82
C LYS A 21 14.18 14.58 7.79
N ARG A 22 14.25 15.55 6.88
CA ARG A 22 13.19 16.57 6.70
C ARG A 22 11.85 15.95 6.33
N GLU A 23 11.88 14.95 5.46
CA GLU A 23 10.66 14.25 5.04
C GLU A 23 10.02 13.47 6.19
N TYR A 24 10.81 12.78 7.01
CA TYR A 24 10.27 12.11 8.19
C TYR A 24 9.71 13.09 9.22
N GLU A 25 10.37 14.23 9.45
CA GLU A 25 9.86 15.30 10.31
C GLU A 25 8.52 15.84 9.78
N ARG A 26 8.41 16.10 8.46
CA ARG A 26 7.16 16.51 7.81
C ARG A 26 6.05 15.48 8.04
N LEU A 27 6.31 14.20 7.77
CA LEU A 27 5.34 13.13 7.93
C LEU A 27 4.89 13.00 9.39
N SER A 28 5.82 13.07 10.35
CA SER A 28 5.53 12.96 11.78
C SER A 28 4.61 14.08 12.27
N ILE A 29 4.81 15.32 11.79
CA ILE A 29 3.93 16.46 12.10
C ILE A 29 2.53 16.24 11.52
N ILE A 30 2.45 15.80 10.26
CA ILE A 30 1.16 15.58 9.58
C ILE A 30 0.41 14.44 10.26
N THR A 31 1.01 13.28 10.45
CA THR A 31 0.33 12.11 11.04
C THR A 31 -0.13 12.39 12.46
N LYS A 32 0.64 13.15 13.26
CA LYS A 32 0.18 13.60 14.57
C LYS A 32 -1.12 14.40 14.49
N ARG A 33 -1.19 15.41 13.60
CA ARG A 33 -2.39 16.22 13.39
C ARG A 33 -3.57 15.41 12.87
N GLU A 34 -3.32 14.44 12.00
CA GLU A 34 -4.37 13.59 11.44
C GLU A 34 -4.91 12.60 12.48
N ARG A 35 -4.05 12.07 13.35
CA ARG A 35 -4.47 11.28 14.52
C ARG A 35 -5.29 12.09 15.51
N GLU A 36 -4.96 13.37 15.73
CA GLU A 36 -5.76 14.29 16.57
C GLU A 36 -7.17 14.53 16.00
N LYS A 37 -7.36 14.36 14.67
CA LYS A 37 -8.69 14.36 14.01
C LYS A 37 -9.39 12.99 14.06
N GLY A 38 -8.79 11.99 14.71
CA GLY A 38 -9.32 10.63 14.79
C GLY A 38 -9.10 9.78 13.54
N ARG A 39 -8.21 10.18 12.62
CA ARG A 39 -7.95 9.42 11.38
C ARG A 39 -6.92 8.31 11.61
N GLU A 40 -7.21 7.12 11.10
CA GLU A 40 -6.25 6.00 11.04
C GLU A 40 -5.19 6.29 9.97
N ILE A 41 -3.91 6.04 10.29
CA ILE A 41 -2.82 6.27 9.35
C ILE A 41 -2.58 5.00 8.52
N VAL A 42 -2.85 5.09 7.22
CA VAL A 42 -2.64 3.99 6.27
C VAL A 42 -1.43 4.29 5.40
N VAL A 43 -0.49 3.37 5.30
CA VAL A 43 0.63 3.45 4.36
C VAL A 43 0.40 2.46 3.24
N VAL A 44 0.36 2.92 1.99
CA VAL A 44 0.34 2.04 0.82
C VAL A 44 1.75 1.98 0.24
N MET A 45 2.41 0.84 0.40
CA MET A 45 3.76 0.61 -0.10
C MET A 45 3.71 0.11 -1.53
N GLY A 46 4.11 0.97 -2.47
CA GLY A 46 4.05 0.74 -3.91
C GLY A 46 3.03 1.64 -4.59
N ILE A 47 3.45 2.80 -5.10
CA ILE A 47 2.59 3.69 -5.92
C ILE A 47 2.67 3.30 -7.41
N GLY A 48 2.54 2.00 -7.65
CA GLY A 48 2.40 1.40 -8.97
C GLY A 48 1.02 1.67 -9.56
N PHE A 49 0.69 0.94 -10.63
CA PHE A 49 -0.62 1.03 -11.27
C PHE A 49 -1.77 0.76 -10.29
N VAL A 50 -1.62 -0.29 -9.46
CA VAL A 50 -2.61 -0.69 -8.46
C VAL A 50 -2.53 0.19 -7.22
N GLY A 51 -1.38 0.23 -6.54
CA GLY A 51 -1.30 0.90 -5.25
C GLY A 51 -1.49 2.41 -5.28
N ALA A 52 -1.24 3.11 -6.40
CA ALA A 52 -1.59 4.53 -6.49
C ALA A 52 -3.13 4.74 -6.45
N VAL A 53 -3.88 3.88 -7.11
CA VAL A 53 -5.36 3.93 -7.12
C VAL A 53 -5.91 3.41 -5.80
N MET A 54 -5.33 2.34 -5.24
CA MET A 54 -5.72 1.82 -3.93
C MET A 54 -5.50 2.87 -2.82
N ALA A 55 -4.38 3.59 -2.86
CA ALA A 55 -4.13 4.71 -1.94
C ALA A 55 -5.19 5.81 -2.06
N ALA A 56 -5.59 6.15 -3.30
CA ALA A 56 -6.64 7.14 -3.53
C ALA A 56 -8.02 6.65 -3.06
N VAL A 57 -8.36 5.37 -3.29
CA VAL A 57 -9.61 4.77 -2.82
C VAL A 57 -9.66 4.77 -1.30
N ALA A 58 -8.60 4.33 -0.61
CA ALA A 58 -8.51 4.37 0.84
C ALA A 58 -8.58 5.79 1.39
N ALA A 59 -7.95 6.77 0.73
CA ALA A 59 -7.96 8.17 1.16
C ALA A 59 -9.30 8.87 0.95
N ASP A 60 -10.09 8.39 0.00
CA ASP A 60 -11.42 8.92 -0.30
C ASP A 60 -12.51 8.31 0.59
N SER A 61 -12.22 7.19 1.27
CA SER A 61 -13.15 6.53 2.19
C SER A 61 -13.56 7.46 3.34
N VAL A 62 -14.80 7.27 3.78
CA VAL A 62 -15.44 8.07 4.83
C VAL A 62 -16.10 7.16 5.84
N ASP A 63 -16.23 7.65 7.05
CA ASP A 63 -17.07 7.03 8.06
C ASP A 63 -18.54 7.06 7.61
N LYS A 64 -19.22 5.91 7.68
CA LYS A 64 -20.58 5.74 7.13
C LYS A 64 -21.64 6.54 7.89
N GLU A 65 -21.40 6.84 9.16
CA GLU A 65 -22.36 7.57 10.00
C GLU A 65 -22.20 9.08 9.85
N THR A 66 -20.96 9.56 9.83
CA THR A 66 -20.64 11.00 9.81
C THR A 66 -20.41 11.56 8.41
N GLY A 67 -20.04 10.71 7.44
CA GLY A 67 -19.63 11.14 6.10
C GLY A 67 -18.25 11.81 6.05
N GLU A 68 -17.53 11.88 7.18
CA GLU A 68 -16.22 12.52 7.27
C GLU A 68 -15.09 11.53 6.97
N PRO A 69 -13.95 11.98 6.40
CA PRO A 69 -12.82 11.09 6.17
C PRO A 69 -12.21 10.60 7.49
N ASN A 70 -12.13 9.27 7.64
CA ASN A 70 -11.59 8.59 8.83
C ASN A 70 -10.19 8.00 8.63
N LYS A 71 -9.57 8.25 7.47
CA LYS A 71 -8.22 7.78 7.13
C LYS A 71 -7.35 8.90 6.59
N PHE A 72 -6.06 8.80 6.87
CA PHE A 72 -5.02 9.57 6.20
C PHE A 72 -4.02 8.61 5.57
N VAL A 73 -3.85 8.71 4.25
CA VAL A 73 -3.08 7.76 3.46
C VAL A 73 -1.76 8.36 3.02
N ILE A 74 -0.70 7.59 3.19
CA ILE A 74 0.65 7.88 2.72
C ILE A 74 1.03 6.83 1.68
N GLY A 75 1.10 7.23 0.40
CA GLY A 75 1.69 6.40 -0.64
C GLY A 75 3.21 6.40 -0.54
N MET A 76 3.82 5.26 -0.23
CA MET A 76 5.28 5.12 -0.10
C MET A 76 5.86 4.42 -1.33
N GLN A 77 6.88 5.01 -1.94
CA GLN A 77 7.60 4.41 -3.05
C GLN A 77 9.09 4.65 -2.94
N ARG A 78 9.90 3.60 -3.08
CA ARG A 78 11.36 3.76 -3.13
C ARG A 78 11.76 4.73 -4.25
N PRO A 79 12.62 5.73 -3.97
CA PRO A 79 13.09 6.65 -4.99
C PRO A 79 14.01 5.89 -5.96
N SER A 80 13.81 6.09 -7.25
CA SER A 80 14.70 5.61 -8.31
C SER A 80 14.58 6.51 -9.53
N ILE A 81 15.57 6.48 -10.42
CA ILE A 81 15.49 7.21 -11.71
C ILE A 81 14.21 6.89 -12.49
N ARG A 82 13.65 5.68 -12.34
CA ARG A 82 12.47 5.21 -13.08
C ARG A 82 11.14 5.60 -12.45
N SER A 83 11.11 5.87 -11.14
CA SER A 83 9.85 5.94 -10.39
C SER A 83 9.73 7.13 -9.46
N PHE A 84 10.81 7.86 -9.16
CA PHE A 84 10.77 8.93 -8.18
C PHE A 84 9.84 10.06 -8.61
N TRP A 85 9.77 10.37 -9.91
CA TRP A 85 8.85 11.37 -10.49
C TRP A 85 7.37 11.17 -10.09
N LYS A 86 6.96 9.94 -9.76
CA LYS A 86 5.58 9.64 -9.32
C LYS A 86 5.21 10.35 -8.02
N ILE A 87 6.16 10.46 -7.09
CA ILE A 87 5.95 11.02 -5.76
C ILE A 87 5.62 12.52 -5.80
N PRO A 88 6.44 13.38 -6.43
CA PRO A 88 6.13 14.80 -6.55
C PRO A 88 4.89 15.05 -7.41
N LEU A 89 4.65 14.28 -8.48
CA LEU A 89 3.40 14.41 -9.26
C LEU A 89 2.16 14.09 -8.41
N LEU A 90 2.16 12.97 -7.69
CA LEU A 90 1.07 12.62 -6.78
C LEU A 90 0.87 13.71 -5.72
N ASN A 91 1.93 14.23 -5.12
CA ASN A 91 1.84 15.34 -4.15
C ASN A 91 1.35 16.68 -4.77
N LYS A 92 1.39 16.85 -6.09
CA LYS A 92 0.73 17.97 -6.80
C LYS A 92 -0.76 17.70 -7.08
N GLY A 93 -1.25 16.51 -6.77
CA GLY A 93 -2.61 16.04 -7.11
C GLY A 93 -2.73 15.58 -8.56
N ILE A 94 -1.61 15.26 -9.22
CA ILE A 94 -1.56 14.76 -10.59
C ILE A 94 -1.38 13.25 -10.52
N SER A 95 -2.21 12.49 -11.24
CA SER A 95 -2.09 11.02 -11.25
C SER A 95 -0.73 10.58 -11.81
N PRO A 96 0.04 9.76 -11.08
CA PRO A 96 1.29 9.19 -11.61
C PRO A 96 1.05 7.95 -12.48
N VAL A 97 -0.22 7.60 -12.75
CA VAL A 97 -0.63 6.45 -13.54
C VAL A 97 -1.66 6.88 -14.58
N SER A 98 -1.58 6.31 -15.78
CA SER A 98 -2.52 6.56 -16.87
C SER A 98 -3.56 5.45 -16.90
N ALA A 99 -4.84 5.79 -16.75
CA ALA A 99 -5.95 4.85 -16.84
C ALA A 99 -7.06 5.42 -17.75
N GLU A 100 -7.86 4.54 -18.35
CA GLU A 100 -9.03 4.98 -19.15
C GLU A 100 -10.15 5.57 -18.28
N ASP A 101 -10.22 5.18 -17.00
CA ASP A 101 -11.20 5.69 -16.04
C ASP A 101 -10.79 7.08 -15.52
N PRO A 102 -11.54 8.16 -15.86
CA PRO A 102 -11.24 9.51 -15.40
C PRO A 102 -11.41 9.66 -13.88
N ALA A 103 -12.13 8.75 -13.21
CA ALA A 103 -12.30 8.79 -11.76
C ALA A 103 -10.95 8.61 -11.03
N VAL A 104 -9.95 7.97 -11.66
CA VAL A 104 -8.61 7.81 -11.07
C VAL A 104 -7.96 9.17 -10.82
N GLU A 105 -7.90 10.03 -11.84
CA GLU A 105 -7.31 11.36 -11.73
C GLU A 105 -8.11 12.23 -10.74
N GLN A 106 -9.44 12.16 -10.80
CA GLN A 106 -10.33 12.93 -9.91
C GLN A 106 -10.16 12.54 -8.45
N LEU A 107 -10.03 11.23 -8.14
CA LEU A 107 -9.81 10.75 -6.79
C LEU A 107 -8.47 11.18 -6.23
N ILE A 108 -7.39 11.07 -7.02
CA ILE A 108 -6.05 11.50 -6.60
C ILE A 108 -6.03 13.01 -6.37
N GLU A 109 -6.57 13.80 -7.32
CA GLU A 109 -6.65 15.25 -7.17
C GLU A 109 -7.45 15.63 -5.92
N SER A 110 -8.60 15.00 -5.71
CA SER A 110 -9.46 15.24 -4.55
C SER A 110 -8.76 14.89 -3.24
N GLY A 111 -8.17 13.70 -3.14
CA GLY A 111 -7.46 13.23 -1.96
C GLY A 111 -6.31 14.15 -1.56
N VAL A 112 -5.58 14.70 -2.53
CA VAL A 112 -4.41 15.55 -2.27
C VAL A 112 -4.80 17.01 -2.05
N ARG A 113 -5.64 17.59 -2.92
CA ARG A 113 -5.89 19.05 -2.95
C ARG A 113 -7.15 19.46 -2.20
N LYS A 114 -8.20 18.64 -2.23
CA LYS A 114 -9.53 18.96 -1.69
C LYS A 114 -9.70 18.41 -0.27
N LYS A 115 -9.74 17.08 -0.14
CA LYS A 115 -9.89 16.35 1.14
C LYS A 115 -8.63 16.41 2.00
N LYS A 116 -7.45 16.53 1.38
CA LYS A 116 -6.13 16.54 2.03
C LYS A 116 -5.91 15.30 2.91
N THR A 117 -6.35 14.15 2.39
CA THR A 117 -6.27 12.83 3.01
C THR A 117 -5.21 11.94 2.37
N LEU A 118 -4.53 12.41 1.31
CA LEU A 118 -3.52 11.66 0.58
C LEU A 118 -2.22 12.47 0.43
N THR A 119 -1.08 11.84 0.70
CA THR A 119 0.26 12.34 0.35
C THR A 119 1.12 11.16 -0.11
N ALA A 120 2.20 11.43 -0.84
CA ALA A 120 3.21 10.44 -1.17
C ALA A 120 4.57 10.78 -0.55
N THR A 121 5.39 9.75 -0.35
CA THR A 121 6.73 9.86 0.21
C THR A 121 7.70 8.83 -0.37
N TYR A 122 8.99 9.13 -0.25
CA TYR A 122 10.09 8.24 -0.63
C TYR A 122 10.76 7.53 0.55
N THR A 123 10.51 7.97 1.79
CA THR A 123 11.16 7.37 2.95
C THR A 123 10.41 6.15 3.46
N TYR A 124 11.16 5.09 3.77
CA TYR A 124 10.61 3.94 4.48
C TYR A 124 10.25 4.27 5.94
N ASP A 125 10.72 5.39 6.49
CA ASP A 125 10.36 5.80 7.85
C ASP A 125 8.85 6.07 8.01
N ALA A 126 8.12 6.26 6.91
CA ALA A 126 6.66 6.32 6.92
C ALA A 126 6.02 5.07 7.53
N LEU A 127 6.66 3.90 7.39
CA LEU A 127 6.17 2.63 7.94
C LEU A 127 6.10 2.64 9.48
N LYS A 128 6.93 3.45 10.15
CA LYS A 128 6.89 3.64 11.61
C LYS A 128 5.61 4.34 12.07
N LEU A 129 4.95 5.06 11.18
CA LEU A 129 3.77 5.89 11.48
C LEU A 129 2.45 5.16 11.20
N ALA A 130 2.52 3.99 10.55
CA ALA A 130 1.37 3.24 10.06
C ALA A 130 0.60 2.54 11.18
N ASP A 131 -0.73 2.68 11.16
CA ASP A 131 -1.64 1.76 11.86
C ASP A 131 -2.02 0.56 10.97
N VAL A 132 -1.97 0.79 9.66
CA VAL A 132 -2.19 -0.19 8.58
C VAL A 132 -1.15 0.06 7.49
N LEU A 133 -0.56 -1.01 6.99
CA LEU A 133 0.30 -1.04 5.82
C LEU A 133 -0.33 -1.93 4.75
N ILE A 134 -0.67 -1.38 3.59
CA ILE A 134 -1.08 -2.13 2.41
C ILE A 134 0.15 -2.31 1.52
N LEU A 135 0.51 -3.56 1.21
CA LEU A 135 1.65 -3.88 0.36
C LEU A 135 1.17 -4.15 -1.07
N ASP A 136 1.52 -3.23 -1.97
CA ASP A 136 1.18 -3.20 -3.40
C ASP A 136 2.45 -3.09 -4.27
N VAL A 137 3.43 -3.94 -3.98
CA VAL A 137 4.67 -4.04 -4.77
C VAL A 137 4.50 -5.13 -5.83
N GLN A 138 5.09 -4.95 -7.01
CA GLN A 138 5.05 -5.97 -8.06
C GLN A 138 5.88 -7.20 -7.67
N CYS A 139 5.32 -8.38 -7.91
CA CYS A 139 6.00 -9.67 -7.81
C CYS A 139 6.02 -10.28 -9.21
N ASP A 140 7.09 -10.02 -9.96
CA ASP A 140 7.13 -10.34 -11.38
C ASP A 140 7.44 -11.82 -11.61
N PHE A 141 6.77 -12.41 -12.61
CA PHE A 141 7.13 -13.72 -13.14
C PHE A 141 8.02 -13.52 -14.38
N VAL A 142 9.29 -13.84 -14.24
CA VAL A 142 10.29 -13.70 -15.30
C VAL A 142 10.17 -14.90 -16.24
N LYS A 143 10.02 -14.63 -17.54
CA LYS A 143 10.02 -15.64 -18.61
C LYS A 143 11.12 -15.31 -19.60
N GLU A 144 12.10 -16.20 -19.73
CA GLU A 144 13.11 -16.08 -20.78
C GLU A 144 12.56 -16.53 -22.14
N ASP A 145 11.74 -17.59 -22.16
CA ASP A 145 11.04 -18.05 -23.37
C ASP A 145 9.52 -18.09 -23.14
N LEU A 146 8.80 -17.25 -23.89
CA LEU A 146 7.33 -17.20 -23.85
C LEU A 146 6.66 -18.51 -24.26
N ARG A 147 7.37 -19.41 -24.97
CA ARG A 147 6.88 -20.72 -25.39
C ARG A 147 7.20 -21.84 -24.40
N ASN A 148 8.07 -21.60 -23.41
CA ASN A 148 8.44 -22.58 -22.41
C ASN A 148 8.20 -22.05 -20.98
N LEU A 149 7.02 -22.32 -20.45
CA LEU A 149 6.63 -21.90 -19.11
C LEU A 149 7.52 -22.49 -18.00
N GLN A 150 8.14 -23.65 -18.22
CA GLN A 150 9.01 -24.29 -17.21
C GLN A 150 10.33 -23.54 -17.00
N SER A 151 10.73 -22.69 -17.95
CA SER A 151 11.93 -21.85 -17.84
C SER A 151 11.71 -20.59 -17.00
N GLY A 152 10.45 -20.25 -16.70
CA GLY A 152 10.13 -19.06 -15.93
C GLY A 152 10.21 -19.27 -14.42
N PHE A 153 10.44 -18.19 -13.69
CA PHE A 153 10.47 -18.19 -12.24
C PHE A 153 9.87 -16.90 -11.68
N VAL A 154 9.39 -16.96 -10.44
CA VAL A 154 8.92 -15.77 -9.71
C VAL A 154 10.12 -15.08 -9.09
N GLU A 155 10.29 -13.78 -9.34
CA GLU A 155 11.34 -12.97 -8.74
C GLU A 155 10.91 -12.51 -7.33
N MET A 156 11.23 -13.33 -6.31
CA MET A 156 10.83 -13.09 -4.93
C MET A 156 11.72 -12.07 -4.19
N GLY A 157 12.89 -11.71 -4.73
CA GLY A 157 13.89 -10.92 -4.00
C GLY A 157 13.38 -9.56 -3.54
N ALA A 158 12.61 -8.87 -4.38
CA ALA A 158 12.03 -7.56 -4.04
C ALA A 158 10.95 -7.65 -2.95
N ILE A 159 10.16 -8.73 -2.95
CA ILE A 159 9.10 -8.96 -1.97
C ILE A 159 9.71 -9.35 -0.61
N GLU A 160 10.69 -10.26 -0.60
CA GLU A 160 11.40 -10.62 0.63
C GLU A 160 12.11 -9.43 1.28
N GLU A 161 12.75 -8.58 0.48
CA GLU A 161 13.39 -7.36 1.00
C GLU A 161 12.35 -6.39 1.56
N SER A 162 11.17 -6.29 0.93
CA SER A 162 10.06 -5.51 1.46
C SER A 162 9.63 -6.02 2.83
N PHE A 163 9.47 -7.34 3.03
CA PHE A 163 9.15 -7.90 4.34
C PHE A 163 10.25 -7.66 5.39
N LYS A 164 11.53 -7.71 5.00
CA LYS A 164 12.65 -7.40 5.90
C LYS A 164 12.61 -5.94 6.34
N ILE A 165 12.29 -5.02 5.44
CA ILE A 165 12.16 -3.59 5.75
C ILE A 165 10.93 -3.36 6.65
N ILE A 166 9.79 -3.94 6.29
CA ILE A 166 8.54 -3.89 7.07
C ILE A 166 8.80 -4.32 8.51
N GLY A 167 9.33 -5.52 8.73
CA GLY A 167 9.56 -6.04 10.08
C GLY A 167 10.55 -5.22 10.92
N LYS A 168 11.47 -4.50 10.28
CA LYS A 168 12.41 -3.60 10.97
C LYS A 168 11.76 -2.28 11.41
N LEU A 169 10.71 -1.82 10.74
CA LEU A 169 10.22 -0.44 10.87
C LEU A 169 8.81 -0.32 11.44
N ILE A 170 7.89 -1.26 11.16
CA ILE A 170 6.52 -1.14 11.65
C ILE A 170 6.45 -1.24 13.17
N GLU A 171 5.46 -0.59 13.76
CA GLU A 171 5.08 -0.83 15.16
C GLU A 171 4.25 -2.13 15.28
N PRO A 172 4.28 -2.82 16.43
CA PRO A 172 3.63 -4.13 16.59
C PRO A 172 2.11 -4.12 16.40
N HIS A 173 1.46 -2.96 16.55
CA HIS A 173 0.02 -2.82 16.35
C HIS A 173 -0.39 -2.61 14.88
N CYS A 174 0.59 -2.42 13.99
CA CYS A 174 0.37 -2.21 12.57
C CYS A 174 -0.13 -3.49 11.89
N LEU A 175 -1.30 -3.44 11.27
CA LEU A 175 -1.74 -4.49 10.35
C LEU A 175 -0.95 -4.37 9.05
N VAL A 176 -0.34 -5.46 8.58
CA VAL A 176 0.18 -5.56 7.22
C VAL A 176 -0.80 -6.37 6.37
N LEU A 177 -1.47 -5.69 5.44
CA LEU A 177 -2.32 -6.28 4.43
C LEU A 177 -1.52 -6.47 3.14
N ILE A 178 -1.25 -7.72 2.78
CA ILE A 178 -0.55 -8.07 1.55
C ILE A 178 -1.60 -8.13 0.43
N GLU A 179 -1.56 -7.21 -0.52
CA GLU A 179 -2.42 -7.22 -1.72
C GLU A 179 -1.66 -7.65 -2.97
N THR A 180 -0.33 -7.50 -2.97
CA THR A 180 0.54 -8.07 -3.98
C THR A 180 0.18 -9.52 -4.26
N THR A 181 -0.05 -9.84 -5.54
CA THR A 181 -0.16 -11.22 -6.01
C THR A 181 1.15 -11.95 -5.73
N VAL A 182 1.11 -12.95 -4.86
CA VAL A 182 2.27 -13.75 -4.45
C VAL A 182 1.94 -15.24 -4.56
N PRO A 183 2.95 -16.13 -4.65
CA PRO A 183 2.70 -17.56 -4.60
C PRO A 183 2.00 -18.00 -3.31
N PRO A 184 1.17 -19.07 -3.36
CA PRO A 184 0.61 -19.73 -2.18
C PRO A 184 1.64 -19.95 -1.08
N GLY A 185 1.24 -19.69 0.17
CA GLY A 185 2.12 -19.86 1.33
C GLY A 185 3.13 -18.73 1.55
N THR A 186 3.22 -17.71 0.69
CA THR A 186 4.14 -16.58 0.91
C THR A 186 3.85 -15.86 2.23
N THR A 187 2.58 -15.66 2.59
CA THR A 187 2.22 -14.99 3.84
C THR A 187 2.68 -15.80 5.08
N GLU A 188 2.45 -17.11 5.09
CA GLU A 188 2.73 -17.99 6.24
C GLU A 188 4.21 -18.40 6.33
N TYR A 189 4.83 -18.74 5.20
CA TYR A 189 6.16 -19.34 5.15
C TYR A 189 7.28 -18.35 4.82
N ILE A 190 6.96 -17.14 4.38
CA ILE A 190 7.96 -16.11 4.02
C ILE A 190 7.75 -14.84 4.83
N ALA A 191 6.60 -14.16 4.67
CA ALA A 191 6.34 -12.87 5.32
C ALA A 191 6.35 -12.98 6.85
N TYR A 192 5.57 -13.93 7.39
CA TYR A 192 5.49 -14.17 8.83
C TYR A 192 6.84 -14.46 9.50
N PRO A 193 7.65 -15.45 9.07
CA PRO A 193 8.93 -15.73 9.72
C PRO A 193 9.94 -14.58 9.60
N ILE A 194 9.96 -13.86 8.48
CA ILE A 194 10.83 -12.69 8.30
C ILE A 194 10.46 -11.59 9.30
N ILE A 195 9.18 -11.22 9.38
CA ILE A 195 8.71 -10.14 10.24
C ILE A 195 8.82 -10.55 11.72
N LYS A 196 8.43 -11.79 12.08
CA LYS A 196 8.57 -12.31 13.45
C LYS A 196 10.04 -12.32 13.90
N THR A 197 10.97 -12.70 13.02
CA THR A 197 12.40 -12.65 13.33
C THR A 197 12.89 -11.22 13.56
N ALA A 198 12.41 -10.25 12.76
CA ALA A 198 12.73 -8.85 12.96
C ALA A 198 12.16 -8.30 14.29
N PHE A 199 10.93 -8.69 14.66
CA PHE A 199 10.32 -8.36 15.95
C PHE A 199 11.16 -8.89 17.12
N ARG A 200 11.57 -10.17 17.07
CA ARG A 200 12.44 -10.78 18.10
C ARG A 200 13.77 -10.03 18.22
N LYS A 201 14.39 -9.65 17.11
CA LYS A 201 15.64 -8.83 17.11
C LYS A 201 15.45 -7.44 17.71
N ARG A 202 14.22 -6.91 17.67
CA ARG A 202 13.83 -5.62 18.28
C ARG A 202 13.32 -5.76 19.72
N GLY A 203 13.27 -6.97 20.28
CA GLY A 203 12.72 -7.22 21.62
C GLY A 203 11.19 -7.16 21.69
N ILE A 204 10.50 -7.31 20.55
CA ILE A 204 9.04 -7.32 20.46
C ILE A 204 8.56 -8.78 20.51
N GLU A 205 7.73 -9.10 21.50
CA GLU A 205 7.24 -10.47 21.73
C GLU A 205 5.91 -10.78 21.03
N THR A 206 5.10 -9.75 20.77
CA THR A 206 3.77 -9.88 20.17
C THR A 206 3.84 -10.55 18.78
N GLU A 207 2.75 -11.19 18.39
CA GLU A 207 2.60 -11.67 17.02
C GLU A 207 2.41 -10.50 16.07
N PRO A 208 3.06 -10.50 14.88
CA PRO A 208 2.76 -9.50 13.86
C PRO A 208 1.34 -9.69 13.36
N LEU A 209 0.66 -8.59 13.05
CA LEU A 209 -0.67 -8.63 12.44
C LEU A 209 -0.53 -8.70 10.93
N LEU A 210 -0.71 -9.89 10.34
CA LEU A 210 -0.56 -10.12 8.91
C LEU A 210 -1.84 -10.68 8.31
N ALA A 211 -2.26 -10.12 7.18
CA ALA A 211 -3.35 -10.66 6.39
C ALA A 211 -3.01 -10.58 4.90
N HIS A 212 -3.60 -11.46 4.11
CA HIS A 212 -3.58 -11.39 2.67
C HIS A 212 -4.98 -10.99 2.17
N SER A 213 -5.04 -10.02 1.28
CA SER A 213 -6.25 -9.61 0.57
C SER A 213 -6.05 -9.97 -0.89
N PHE A 214 -6.90 -10.85 -1.40
CA PHE A 214 -6.83 -11.29 -2.79
C PHE A 214 -7.43 -10.19 -3.65
N GLU A 215 -6.56 -9.31 -4.13
CA GLU A 215 -6.95 -8.22 -4.99
C GLU A 215 -7.29 -8.74 -6.40
N ARG A 216 -8.40 -8.27 -6.97
CA ARG A 216 -8.85 -8.54 -8.34
C ARG A 216 -9.27 -7.23 -8.96
N VAL A 217 -8.27 -6.47 -9.40
CA VAL A 217 -8.49 -5.24 -10.14
C VAL A 217 -8.66 -5.51 -11.62
N MET A 218 -9.56 -4.77 -12.25
CA MET A 218 -9.72 -4.76 -13.70
C MET A 218 -9.43 -3.35 -14.22
N PRO A 219 -8.20 -3.08 -14.70
CA PRO A 219 -7.89 -1.85 -15.40
C PRO A 219 -8.82 -1.65 -16.60
N GLY A 220 -9.27 -0.42 -16.81
CA GLY A 220 -10.18 -0.07 -17.91
C GLY A 220 -11.03 1.15 -17.57
N ARG A 221 -12.20 1.26 -18.21
CA ARG A 221 -13.12 2.39 -18.06
C ARG A 221 -13.81 2.50 -16.68
N ASP A 222 -13.87 1.40 -15.94
CA ASP A 222 -14.53 1.31 -14.63
C ASP A 222 -13.53 0.90 -13.52
N TYR A 223 -12.28 1.37 -13.62
CA TYR A 223 -11.19 0.90 -12.78
C TYR A 223 -11.46 1.15 -11.28
N VAL A 224 -11.82 2.37 -10.90
CA VAL A 224 -12.14 2.72 -9.50
C VAL A 224 -13.29 1.86 -8.98
N ARG A 225 -14.32 1.65 -9.82
CA ARG A 225 -15.47 0.81 -9.47
C ARG A 225 -15.05 -0.65 -9.28
N SER A 226 -14.10 -1.17 -10.05
CA SER A 226 -13.59 -2.54 -9.90
C SER A 226 -12.89 -2.78 -8.55
N ILE A 227 -12.33 -1.73 -7.94
CA ILE A 227 -11.74 -1.82 -6.60
C ILE A 227 -12.85 -1.76 -5.54
N ARG A 228 -13.78 -0.82 -5.67
CA ARG A 228 -14.81 -0.55 -4.65
C ARG A 228 -15.95 -1.56 -4.63
N HIS A 229 -16.42 -1.98 -5.79
CA HIS A 229 -17.67 -2.71 -6.00
C HIS A 229 -17.37 -4.10 -6.54
N PHE A 230 -16.57 -4.87 -5.80
CA PHE A 230 -16.17 -6.21 -6.21
C PHE A 230 -15.98 -7.12 -5.01
N TRP A 231 -16.33 -8.40 -5.17
CA TRP A 231 -16.16 -9.41 -4.13
C TRP A 231 -14.68 -9.59 -3.79
N ARG A 232 -14.36 -9.30 -2.53
CA ARG A 232 -13.03 -9.45 -1.98
C ARG A 232 -12.94 -10.72 -1.13
N VAL A 233 -11.80 -11.38 -1.22
CA VAL A 233 -11.43 -12.47 -0.33
C VAL A 233 -10.27 -11.98 0.54
N CYS A 234 -10.30 -12.29 1.84
CA CYS A 234 -9.16 -12.01 2.71
C CYS A 234 -8.92 -13.15 3.70
N SER A 235 -7.69 -13.24 4.21
CA SER A 235 -7.33 -14.18 5.27
C SER A 235 -6.26 -13.62 6.19
N GLY A 236 -6.50 -13.67 7.50
CA GLY A 236 -5.52 -13.30 8.52
C GLY A 236 -4.74 -14.52 9.01
N ILE A 237 -3.48 -14.33 9.41
CA ILE A 237 -2.68 -15.41 10.01
C ILE A 237 -3.18 -15.83 11.41
N ASN A 238 -3.98 -14.97 12.05
CA ASN A 238 -4.64 -15.20 13.32
C ASN A 238 -5.94 -14.38 13.38
N LYS A 239 -6.75 -14.61 14.43
CA LYS A 239 -8.06 -13.96 14.57
C LYS A 239 -8.00 -12.44 14.74
N ASP A 240 -6.93 -11.89 15.30
CA ASP A 240 -6.80 -10.44 15.43
C ASP A 240 -6.45 -9.79 14.08
N SER A 241 -5.60 -10.45 13.29
CA SER A 241 -5.28 -10.03 11.92
C SER A 241 -6.51 -10.11 11.02
N GLU A 242 -7.29 -11.19 11.13
CA GLU A 242 -8.56 -11.38 10.42
C GLU A 242 -9.54 -10.24 10.74
N LYS A 243 -9.79 -9.96 12.02
CA LYS A 243 -10.68 -8.87 12.45
C LYS A 243 -10.21 -7.51 11.93
N ARG A 244 -8.91 -7.21 12.02
CA ARG A 244 -8.35 -5.94 11.53
C ARG A 244 -8.47 -5.82 10.01
N ALA A 245 -8.22 -6.90 9.26
CA ALA A 245 -8.36 -6.91 7.81
C ALA A 245 -9.81 -6.73 7.37
N VAL A 246 -10.76 -7.46 7.99
CA VAL A 246 -12.20 -7.32 7.72
C VAL A 246 -12.67 -5.90 8.02
N LYS A 247 -12.27 -5.33 9.17
CA LYS A 247 -12.60 -3.94 9.51
C LYS A 247 -12.09 -2.98 8.44
N LEU A 248 -10.80 -3.04 8.12
CA LEU A 248 -10.17 -2.16 7.13
C LEU A 248 -10.90 -2.24 5.78
N LEU A 249 -11.07 -3.46 5.23
CA LEU A 249 -11.72 -3.68 3.95
C LEU A 249 -13.17 -3.17 3.96
N SER A 250 -13.93 -3.44 5.02
CA SER A 250 -15.32 -2.97 5.17
C SER A 250 -15.48 -1.45 5.18
N GLU A 251 -14.41 -0.72 5.51
CA GLU A 251 -14.41 0.74 5.53
C GLU A 251 -13.92 1.36 4.21
N ILE A 252 -13.23 0.62 3.34
CA ILE A 252 -12.64 1.15 2.09
C ILE A 252 -13.35 0.65 0.82
N ILE A 253 -14.10 -0.45 0.90
CA ILE A 253 -14.86 -1.02 -0.22
C ILE A 253 -16.31 -1.32 0.18
N ASP A 254 -17.18 -1.49 -0.82
CA ASP A 254 -18.62 -1.72 -0.62
C ASP A 254 -18.91 -3.18 -0.29
N VAL A 255 -18.82 -3.51 0.98
CA VAL A 255 -19.09 -4.87 1.48
C VAL A 255 -20.58 -5.13 1.74
N GLU A 256 -21.44 -4.12 1.63
CA GLU A 256 -22.89 -4.29 1.79
C GLU A 256 -23.48 -4.94 0.54
N ASN A 257 -23.09 -4.45 -0.64
CA ASN A 257 -23.52 -5.01 -1.92
C ASN A 257 -22.57 -6.13 -2.41
N TYR A 258 -21.31 -6.13 -1.97
CA TYR A 258 -20.29 -7.11 -2.37
C TYR A 258 -19.62 -7.75 -1.12
N PRO A 259 -20.31 -8.67 -0.43
CA PRO A 259 -19.84 -9.23 0.84
C PRO A 259 -18.43 -9.82 0.77
N LEU A 260 -17.66 -9.61 1.84
CA LEU A 260 -16.33 -10.19 2.00
C LEU A 260 -16.42 -11.70 2.26
N THR A 261 -15.53 -12.45 1.62
CA THR A 261 -15.28 -13.85 1.99
C THR A 261 -14.01 -13.92 2.83
N VAL A 262 -14.12 -14.50 4.03
CA VAL A 262 -12.98 -14.67 4.95
C VAL A 262 -12.56 -16.13 4.97
N LEU A 263 -11.32 -16.43 4.59
CA LEU A 263 -10.77 -17.78 4.66
C LEU A 263 -10.12 -18.02 6.02
N GLU A 264 -10.38 -19.19 6.63
CA GLU A 264 -9.90 -19.54 7.98
C GLU A 264 -8.38 -19.62 8.11
N ARG A 265 -7.66 -19.85 7.00
CA ARG A 265 -6.21 -19.75 6.91
C ARG A 265 -5.84 -19.22 5.52
N PRO A 266 -4.71 -18.51 5.35
CA PRO A 266 -4.20 -18.09 4.05
C PRO A 266 -3.60 -19.27 3.26
N ILE A 267 -4.25 -20.42 3.34
CA ILE A 267 -3.98 -21.60 2.54
C ILE A 267 -4.71 -21.38 1.21
N GLU A 268 -3.93 -21.02 0.19
CA GLU A 268 -4.25 -21.36 -1.20
C GLU A 268 -3.77 -22.78 -1.48
#